data_AF-A0A3N5MHF6-F1
#
_entry.id   AF-A0A3N5MHF6-F1
#
_cell.length_a   1.000
_cell.length_b   1.000
_cell.length_c   1.000
_cell.angle_alpha   90.00
_cell.angle_beta   90.00
_cell.angle_gamma   90.00
#
_symmetry.space_group_name_H-M   'P 1'
#
loop_
_entity.id
_entity.type
_entity.pdbx_description
1 polymer ?
#
loop_
_entity_poly.entity_id
_entity_poly.type
_entity_poly.pdbx_seq_one_letter_code
_entity_poly.pdbx_strand_id
1 'polypeptide(L)'
;MVYEAGGLLLHGRAKQALPGLIKGLDAYRATGAALALPFYFGLVGNALIDSGRAEDANNALNKALSVAEESHDRCHEAELHRLKGELALTNGRSPEAAETHFQRSIEIAKQQQSKAWELRATTSLARLYQKQKRHAEARDRLSVAHAKFTQGFETPDLRAAKLLLTELQNA
;
A
#
# COMPACT_ATOMS: atom_id res chain seq x y z
N MET A 1 -18.49 5.37 12.85
CA MET A 1 -17.13 5.97 12.84
C MET A 1 -16.07 5.07 12.21
N VAL A 2 -15.72 3.90 12.75
CA VAL A 2 -14.70 3.02 12.10
C VAL A 2 -15.21 2.34 10.83
N TYR A 3 -16.44 1.81 10.83
CA TYR A 3 -17.03 1.15 9.65
C TYR A 3 -17.29 2.11 8.47
N GLU A 4 -17.64 3.36 8.77
CA GLU A 4 -17.86 4.42 7.76
C GLU A 4 -16.53 4.83 7.11
N ALA A 5 -15.47 4.99 7.91
CA ALA A 5 -14.12 5.22 7.42
C ALA A 5 -13.60 4.03 6.58
N GLY A 6 -13.90 2.79 7.00
CA GLY A 6 -13.59 1.58 6.23
C GLY A 6 -14.33 1.52 4.89
N GLY A 7 -15.60 1.90 4.86
CA GLY A 7 -16.40 2.03 3.63
C GLY A 7 -15.82 3.08 2.68
N LEU A 8 -15.43 4.25 3.19
CA LEU A 8 -14.83 5.30 2.38
C LEU A 8 -13.47 4.88 1.79
N LEU A 9 -12.65 4.15 2.54
CA LEU A 9 -11.38 3.60 2.05
C LEU A 9 -11.57 2.60 0.91
N LEU A 10 -12.56 1.69 1.01
CA LEU A 10 -12.89 0.73 -0.05
C LEU A 10 -13.32 1.40 -1.36
N HIS A 11 -13.85 2.62 -1.28
CA HIS A 11 -14.28 3.41 -2.44
C HIS A 11 -13.24 4.45 -2.88
N GLY A 12 -11.99 4.35 -2.39
CA GLY A 12 -10.92 5.28 -2.75
C GLY A 12 -11.12 6.71 -2.22
N ARG A 13 -12.00 6.91 -1.23
CA ARG A 13 -12.30 8.20 -0.61
C ARG A 13 -11.49 8.40 0.67
N ALA A 14 -10.20 8.06 0.63
CA ALA A 14 -9.34 8.07 1.82
C ALA A 14 -9.23 9.46 2.45
N LYS A 15 -9.19 10.53 1.64
CA LYS A 15 -9.21 11.92 2.13
C LYS A 15 -10.44 12.26 2.99
N GLN A 16 -11.62 11.77 2.61
CA GLN A 16 -12.85 11.98 3.37
C GLN A 16 -12.88 11.12 4.64
N ALA A 17 -12.22 9.97 4.62
CA ALA A 17 -12.09 9.08 5.77
C ALA A 17 -11.14 9.63 6.84
N LEU A 18 -10.18 10.50 6.48
CA LEU A 18 -9.06 10.90 7.34
C LEU A 18 -9.47 11.41 8.74
N PRO A 19 -10.42 12.36 8.90
CA PRO A 19 -10.80 12.82 10.24
C PRO A 19 -11.40 11.70 11.10
N GLY A 20 -12.19 10.83 10.47
CA GLY A 20 -12.80 9.66 11.12
C GLY A 20 -11.76 8.60 11.50
N LEU A 21 -10.74 8.38 10.65
CA LEU A 21 -9.64 7.44 10.92
C LEU A 21 -8.79 7.91 12.10
N ILE A 22 -8.41 9.19 12.14
CA ILE A 22 -7.63 9.76 13.25
C ILE A 22 -8.42 9.64 14.55
N LYS A 23 -9.67 10.13 14.58
CA LYS A 23 -10.52 10.05 15.77
C LYS A 23 -10.75 8.61 16.23
N GLY A 24 -10.96 7.70 15.29
CA GLY A 24 -11.15 6.27 15.57
C GLY A 24 -9.90 5.62 16.15
N LEU A 25 -8.72 5.95 15.60
CA LEU A 25 -7.43 5.46 16.11
C LEU A 25 -7.13 5.98 17.51
N ASP A 26 -7.37 7.27 17.76
CA ASP A 26 -7.18 7.86 19.10
C ASP A 26 -8.11 7.22 20.13
N ALA A 27 -9.39 7.04 19.78
CA ALA A 27 -10.35 6.36 20.64
C ALA A 27 -9.96 4.89 20.88
N TYR A 28 -9.48 4.18 19.86
CA TYR A 28 -9.01 2.81 19.98
C TYR A 28 -7.82 2.71 20.95
N ARG A 29 -6.82 3.59 20.80
CA ARG A 29 -5.64 3.64 21.66
C ARG A 29 -5.98 4.03 23.10
N ALA A 30 -6.97 4.90 23.30
CA ALA A 30 -7.42 5.30 24.64
C ALA A 30 -8.01 4.13 25.45
N THR A 31 -8.41 3.03 24.80
CA THR A 31 -8.84 1.81 25.50
C THR A 31 -7.66 0.96 26.01
N GLY A 32 -6.42 1.31 25.67
CA GLY A 32 -5.23 0.50 25.93
C GLY A 32 -5.01 -0.63 24.90
N ALA A 33 -5.89 -0.74 23.90
CA ALA A 33 -5.75 -1.74 22.84
C ALA A 33 -4.58 -1.43 21.90
N ALA A 34 -3.82 -2.48 21.57
CA ALA A 34 -2.63 -2.38 20.71
C ALA A 34 -2.66 -3.30 19.47
N LEU A 35 -3.67 -4.17 19.36
CA LEU A 35 -3.81 -5.10 18.24
C LEU A 35 -4.02 -4.35 16.92
N ALA A 36 -3.37 -4.77 15.84
CA ALA A 36 -3.55 -4.20 14.50
C ALA A 36 -3.27 -2.69 14.40
N LEU A 37 -2.53 -2.10 15.35
CA LEU A 37 -2.12 -0.70 15.26
C LEU A 37 -1.36 -0.38 13.96
N PRO A 38 -0.42 -1.22 13.48
CA PRO A 38 0.26 -0.97 12.20
C PRO A 38 -0.71 -0.83 11.03
N PHE A 39 -1.80 -1.59 11.01
CA PHE A 39 -2.86 -1.46 10.00
C PHE A 39 -3.53 -0.09 10.05
N TYR A 40 -3.99 0.34 11.22
CA TYR A 40 -4.69 1.63 11.35
C TYR A 40 -3.78 2.82 11.02
N PHE A 41 -2.52 2.78 11.45
CA PHE A 41 -1.54 3.79 11.04
C PHE A 41 -1.29 3.77 9.53
N GLY A 42 -1.25 2.59 8.90
CA GLY A 42 -1.18 2.46 7.44
C GLY A 42 -2.36 3.11 6.71
N LEU A 43 -3.59 2.92 7.21
CA LEU A 43 -4.79 3.58 6.66
C LEU A 43 -4.72 5.10 6.77
N VAL A 44 -4.31 5.61 7.93
CA VAL A 44 -4.10 7.05 8.14
C VAL A 44 -3.00 7.56 7.20
N GLY A 45 -1.88 6.84 7.07
CA GLY A 45 -0.80 7.17 6.16
C GLY A 45 -1.26 7.27 4.71
N ASN A 46 -2.02 6.29 4.21
CA ASN A 46 -2.58 6.32 2.86
C ASN A 46 -3.51 7.52 2.66
N ALA A 47 -4.40 7.80 3.61
CA ALA A 47 -5.30 8.94 3.55
C ALA A 47 -4.56 10.30 3.58
N LEU A 48 -3.42 10.38 4.28
CA LEU A 48 -2.57 11.56 4.29
C LEU A 48 -1.83 11.76 2.97
N ILE A 49 -1.35 10.67 2.33
CA ILE A 49 -0.78 10.70 0.96
C ILE A 49 -1.82 11.29 0.00
N ASP A 50 -3.03 10.74 -0.02
CA ASP A 50 -4.12 11.19 -0.90
C ASP A 50 -4.57 12.63 -0.61
N SER A 51 -4.28 13.13 0.59
CA SER A 51 -4.57 14.51 1.01
C SER A 51 -3.43 15.49 0.71
N GLY A 52 -2.30 15.03 0.17
CA GLY A 52 -1.10 15.85 -0.07
C GLY A 52 -0.34 16.24 1.20
N ARG A 53 -0.64 15.61 2.34
CA ARG A 53 0.00 15.87 3.64
C ARG A 53 1.20 14.97 3.84
N ALA A 54 2.24 15.20 3.04
CA ALA A 54 3.33 14.24 2.89
C ALA A 54 4.20 14.04 4.15
N GLU A 55 4.52 15.11 4.90
CA GLU A 55 5.28 14.98 6.15
C GLU A 55 4.49 14.18 7.20
N ASP A 56 3.20 14.48 7.36
CA ASP A 56 2.32 13.76 8.27
C ASP A 56 2.19 12.28 7.87
N ALA A 57 2.09 12.00 6.56
CA ALA A 57 2.07 10.64 6.04
C ALA A 57 3.38 9.90 6.38
N ASN A 58 4.53 10.53 6.19
CA ASN A 58 5.82 9.95 6.54
C ASN A 58 5.90 9.61 8.03
N ASN A 59 5.46 10.54 8.89
CA ASN A 59 5.43 10.34 10.34
C ASN A 59 4.52 9.18 10.75
N ALA A 60 3.32 9.12 10.17
CA ALA A 60 2.38 8.03 10.43
C ALA A 60 2.93 6.65 9.98
N LEU A 61 3.53 6.57 8.80
CA LEU A 61 4.11 5.32 8.27
C LEU A 61 5.34 4.87 9.07
N ASN A 62 6.21 5.80 9.47
CA ASN A 62 7.36 5.47 10.32
C ASN A 62 6.90 4.99 11.71
N LYS A 63 5.85 5.60 12.27
CA LYS A 63 5.28 5.12 13.53
C LYS A 63 4.66 3.73 13.37
N ALA A 64 3.97 3.46 12.25
CA ALA A 64 3.42 2.15 11.95
C ALA A 64 4.50 1.06 11.94
N LEU A 65 5.64 1.34 11.28
CA LEU A 65 6.77 0.42 11.20
C LEU A 65 7.44 0.20 12.57
N SER A 66 7.65 1.25 13.38
CA SER A 66 8.18 1.10 14.74
C SER A 66 7.26 0.26 15.62
N VAL A 67 5.94 0.49 15.54
CA VAL A 67 4.97 -0.32 16.29
C VAL A 67 4.95 -1.78 15.81
N ALA A 68 5.03 -2.02 14.49
CA ALA A 68 5.10 -3.38 13.94
C ALA A 68 6.35 -4.13 14.43
N GLU A 69 7.47 -3.42 14.58
CA GLU A 69 8.71 -3.98 15.11
C GLU A 69 8.59 -4.30 16.61
N GLU A 70 8.17 -3.32 17.41
CA GLU A 70 8.06 -3.43 18.87
C GLU A 70 7.03 -4.47 19.32
N SER A 71 5.91 -4.57 18.61
CA SER A 71 4.82 -5.51 18.93
C SER A 71 4.92 -6.86 18.22
N HIS A 72 5.87 -6.99 17.28
CA HIS A 72 5.97 -8.10 16.33
C HIS A 72 4.72 -8.31 15.45
N ASP A 73 3.76 -7.37 15.42
CA ASP A 73 2.64 -7.36 14.49
C ASP A 73 3.09 -6.91 13.09
N ARG A 74 3.68 -7.85 12.36
CA ARG A 74 4.24 -7.59 11.02
C ARG A 74 3.25 -7.87 9.89
N CYS A 75 1.99 -8.22 10.17
CA CYS A 75 1.01 -8.61 9.15
C CYS A 75 0.79 -7.57 8.04
N HIS A 76 1.03 -6.28 8.34
CA HIS A 76 0.86 -5.16 7.42
C HIS A 76 2.18 -4.54 6.93
N GLU A 77 3.33 -5.09 7.33
CA GLU A 77 4.65 -4.50 7.05
C GLU A 77 4.91 -4.33 5.55
N ALA A 78 4.51 -5.31 4.73
CA ALA A 78 4.59 -5.22 3.27
C ALA A 78 3.83 -3.99 2.74
N GLU A 79 2.60 -3.78 3.20
CA GLU A 79 1.78 -2.64 2.76
C GLU A 79 2.36 -1.30 3.22
N LEU A 80 2.93 -1.23 4.43
CA LEU A 80 3.59 -0.02 4.93
C LEU A 80 4.76 0.40 4.04
N HIS A 81 5.59 -0.57 3.62
CA HIS A 81 6.67 -0.29 2.67
C HIS A 81 6.15 0.14 1.30
N ARG A 82 5.06 -0.48 0.80
CA ARG A 82 4.43 -0.04 -0.45
C ARG A 82 3.97 1.42 -0.36
N LEU A 83 3.31 1.80 0.73
CA LEU A 83 2.85 3.17 0.97
C LEU A 83 4.01 4.17 1.06
N LYS A 84 5.16 3.79 1.62
CA LYS A 84 6.37 4.63 1.58
C LYS A 84 6.88 4.85 0.15
N GLY A 85 6.73 3.85 -0.72
CA GLY A 85 7.03 3.99 -2.15
C GLY A 85 6.11 5.00 -2.85
N GLU A 86 4.79 4.91 -2.61
CA GLU A 86 3.82 5.89 -3.13
C GLU A 86 4.09 7.31 -2.61
N LEU A 87 4.44 7.43 -1.32
CA LEU A 87 4.82 8.70 -0.72
C LEU A 87 6.07 9.30 -1.38
N ALA A 88 7.08 8.48 -1.71
CA ALA A 88 8.28 8.94 -2.40
C ALA A 88 7.97 9.49 -3.80
N LEU A 89 7.01 8.89 -4.51
CA LEU A 89 6.55 9.39 -5.82
C LEU A 89 5.76 10.70 -5.72
N THR A 90 5.05 10.94 -4.62
CA THR A 90 4.21 12.12 -4.42
C THR A 90 4.97 13.32 -3.82
N ASN A 91 5.84 13.10 -2.83
CA ASN A 91 6.48 14.18 -2.04
C ASN A 91 7.78 14.74 -2.64
N GLY A 92 8.48 13.98 -3.48
CA GLY A 92 9.76 14.42 -4.03
C GLY A 92 10.07 13.85 -5.41
N ARG A 93 9.11 13.11 -5.99
CA ARG A 93 9.26 12.40 -7.28
C ARG A 93 10.58 11.65 -7.37
N SER A 94 11.01 10.96 -6.31
CA SER A 94 12.23 10.14 -6.34
C SER A 94 11.87 8.72 -6.78
N PRO A 95 12.06 8.37 -8.07
CA PRO A 95 11.67 7.06 -8.59
C PRO A 95 12.54 5.96 -7.97
N GLU A 96 13.80 6.24 -7.64
CA GLU A 96 14.74 5.27 -7.08
C GLU A 96 14.38 4.90 -5.64
N ALA A 97 13.99 5.89 -4.82
CA ALA A 97 13.51 5.63 -3.46
C ALA A 97 12.18 4.85 -3.49
N ALA A 98 11.29 5.20 -4.43
CA ALA A 98 10.04 4.48 -4.62
C ALA A 98 10.27 3.00 -5.02
N GLU A 99 11.14 2.76 -6.01
CA GLU A 99 11.53 1.42 -6.44
C GLU A 99 12.10 0.60 -5.28
N THR A 100 12.99 1.18 -4.48
CA THR A 100 13.57 0.52 -3.30
C THR A 100 12.49 0.10 -2.31
N HIS A 101 11.52 0.98 -2.03
CA HIS A 101 10.42 0.68 -1.13
C HIS A 101 9.46 -0.39 -1.67
N PHE A 102 9.14 -0.35 -2.97
CA PHE A 102 8.31 -1.39 -3.60
C PHE A 102 9.02 -2.74 -3.61
N GLN A 103 10.32 -2.78 -3.92
CA GLN A 103 11.10 -4.02 -3.89
C GLN A 103 11.14 -4.63 -2.48
N ARG A 104 11.35 -3.80 -1.45
CA ARG A 104 11.29 -4.24 -0.06
C ARG A 104 9.91 -4.79 0.32
N SER A 105 8.85 -4.12 -0.11
CA SER A 105 7.47 -4.58 0.09
C SER A 105 7.22 -5.96 -0.51
N ILE A 106 7.70 -6.20 -1.74
CA ILE A 106 7.61 -7.49 -2.43
C ILE A 106 8.38 -8.59 -1.69
N GLU A 107 9.59 -8.29 -1.20
CA GLU A 107 10.39 -9.24 -0.42
C GLU A 107 9.69 -9.66 0.87
N ILE A 108 9.17 -8.70 1.63
CA ILE A 108 8.43 -8.96 2.86
C ILE A 108 7.16 -9.77 2.55
N ALA A 109 6.41 -9.39 1.50
CA ALA A 109 5.22 -10.12 1.10
C ALA A 109 5.52 -11.59 0.77
N LYS A 110 6.65 -11.86 0.09
CA LYS A 110 7.11 -13.22 -0.19
C LYS A 110 7.48 -13.98 1.08
N GLN A 111 8.19 -13.34 2.01
CA GLN A 111 8.52 -13.93 3.33
C GLN A 111 7.26 -14.26 4.13
N GLN A 112 6.25 -13.41 4.06
CA GLN A 112 4.93 -13.60 4.68
C GLN A 112 4.05 -14.59 3.90
N GLN A 113 4.49 -15.06 2.75
CA GLN A 113 3.70 -15.88 1.81
C GLN A 113 2.37 -15.22 1.39
N SER A 114 2.30 -13.89 1.45
CA SER A 114 1.11 -13.10 1.10
C SER A 114 1.10 -12.79 -0.39
N LYS A 115 0.33 -13.57 -1.15
CA LYS A 115 0.10 -13.32 -2.58
C LYS A 115 -0.55 -11.96 -2.82
N ALA A 116 -1.49 -11.55 -1.96
CA ALA A 116 -2.21 -10.28 -2.08
C ALA A 116 -1.27 -9.08 -1.97
N TRP A 117 -0.41 -9.06 -0.95
CA TRP A 117 0.59 -7.99 -0.79
C TRP A 117 1.63 -8.00 -1.89
N GLU A 118 2.07 -9.18 -2.33
CA GLU A 118 3.01 -9.29 -3.45
C GLU A 118 2.41 -8.69 -4.73
N LEU A 119 1.17 -9.01 -5.06
CA LEU A 119 0.48 -8.48 -6.24
C LEU A 119 0.36 -6.95 -6.19
N ARG A 120 -0.10 -6.42 -5.05
CA ARG A 120 -0.35 -4.99 -4.89
C ARG A 120 0.95 -4.17 -4.98
N ALA A 121 2.01 -4.65 -4.34
CA ALA A 121 3.33 -4.02 -4.43
C ALA A 121 3.93 -4.14 -5.83
N THR A 122 3.83 -5.30 -6.47
CA THR A 122 4.30 -5.52 -7.85
C THR A 122 3.54 -4.65 -8.85
N THR A 123 2.24 -4.44 -8.66
CA THR A 123 1.44 -3.52 -9.49
C THR A 123 1.95 -2.09 -9.37
N SER A 124 2.28 -1.63 -8.16
CA SER A 124 2.83 -0.29 -7.92
C SER A 124 4.20 -0.11 -8.60
N LEU A 125 5.07 -1.11 -8.48
CA LEU A 125 6.37 -1.15 -9.18
C LEU A 125 6.20 -1.17 -10.71
N ALA A 126 5.27 -1.96 -11.23
CA ALA A 126 5.02 -2.03 -12.67
C ALA A 126 4.53 -0.69 -13.23
N ARG A 127 3.71 0.08 -12.48
CA ARG A 127 3.32 1.44 -12.87
C ARG A 127 4.53 2.39 -12.92
N LEU A 128 5.46 2.25 -11.98
CA LEU A 128 6.71 3.01 -11.99
C LEU A 128 7.54 2.69 -13.24
N TYR A 129 7.74 1.41 -13.55
CA TYR A 129 8.45 0.98 -14.74
C TYR A 129 7.77 1.39 -16.04
N GLN A 130 6.44 1.36 -16.10
CA GLN A 130 5.66 1.88 -17.23
C GLN A 130 5.98 3.36 -17.47
N LYS A 131 5.98 4.20 -16.42
CA LYS A 131 6.34 5.62 -16.52
C LYS A 131 7.80 5.84 -16.98
N GLN A 132 8.68 4.90 -16.66
CA GLN A 132 10.08 4.88 -17.12
C GLN A 132 10.25 4.24 -18.51
N LYS A 133 9.17 3.88 -19.22
CA LYS A 133 9.17 3.18 -20.51
C LYS A 133 9.81 1.78 -20.49
N ARG A 134 9.94 1.17 -19.31
CA ARG A 134 10.44 -0.19 -19.09
C ARG A 134 9.30 -1.22 -19.17
N HIS A 135 8.58 -1.23 -20.31
CA HIS A 135 7.32 -1.97 -20.44
C HIS A 135 7.50 -3.49 -20.32
N ALA A 136 8.57 -4.05 -20.90
CA ALA A 136 8.85 -5.48 -20.84
C ALA A 136 9.08 -5.94 -19.38
N GLU A 137 9.94 -5.25 -18.63
CA GLU A 137 10.21 -5.55 -17.23
C GLU A 137 8.96 -5.43 -16.34
N ALA A 138 8.15 -4.39 -16.58
CA ALA A 138 6.87 -4.20 -15.88
C ALA A 138 5.92 -5.38 -16.12
N ARG A 139 5.80 -5.79 -17.39
CA ARG A 139 4.91 -6.88 -17.83
C ARG A 139 5.33 -8.21 -17.25
N ASP A 140 6.62 -8.54 -17.33
CA ASP A 140 7.16 -9.83 -16.88
C ASP A 140 6.94 -10.01 -15.38
N ARG A 141 7.31 -9.01 -14.58
CA ARG A 141 7.14 -9.06 -13.12
C ARG A 141 5.67 -9.15 -12.72
N LEU A 142 4.81 -8.32 -13.31
CA LEU A 142 3.39 -8.29 -12.96
C LEU A 142 2.66 -9.57 -13.39
N SER A 143 3.03 -10.14 -14.55
CA SER A 143 2.43 -11.39 -15.04
C SER A 143 2.71 -12.55 -14.08
N VAL A 144 3.95 -12.65 -13.58
CA VAL A 144 4.34 -13.68 -12.60
C VAL A 144 3.54 -13.55 -11.30
N ALA A 145 3.33 -12.33 -10.80
CA ALA A 145 2.54 -12.11 -9.59
C ALA A 145 1.04 -12.42 -9.81
N HIS A 146 0.48 -11.96 -10.93
CA HIS A 146 -0.93 -12.17 -11.29
C HIS A 146 -1.26 -13.66 -11.49
N ALA A 147 -0.36 -14.44 -12.11
CA ALA A 147 -0.55 -15.87 -12.37
C ALA A 147 -0.69 -16.74 -11.12
N LYS A 148 -0.32 -16.25 -9.93
CA LYS A 148 -0.45 -16.99 -8.66
C LYS A 148 -1.88 -17.10 -8.13
N PHE A 149 -2.82 -16.39 -8.75
CA PHE A 149 -4.22 -16.33 -8.35
C PHE A 149 -5.09 -17.18 -9.26
N THR A 150 -6.02 -17.91 -8.66
CA THR A 150 -7.04 -18.72 -9.33
C THR A 150 -8.47 -18.21 -9.08
N GLN A 151 -8.62 -17.25 -8.16
CA GLN A 151 -9.89 -16.68 -7.74
C GLN A 151 -9.71 -15.23 -7.28
N GLY A 152 -10.81 -14.51 -7.03
CA GLY A 152 -10.78 -13.15 -6.50
C GLY A 152 -10.52 -12.07 -7.55
N PHE A 153 -10.67 -12.38 -8.84
CA PHE A 153 -10.41 -11.45 -9.96
C PHE A 153 -11.26 -10.17 -9.93
N GLU A 154 -12.33 -10.15 -9.14
CA GLU A 154 -13.16 -8.96 -8.92
C GLU A 154 -12.64 -8.03 -7.81
N THR A 155 -11.60 -8.42 -7.08
CA THR A 155 -10.99 -7.54 -6.07
C THR A 155 -10.32 -6.33 -6.73
N PRO A 156 -10.28 -5.17 -6.07
CA PRO A 156 -9.66 -3.96 -6.64
C PRO A 156 -8.22 -4.19 -7.11
N ASP A 157 -7.41 -4.91 -6.34
CA ASP A 157 -6.00 -5.14 -6.67
C ASP A 157 -5.83 -6.03 -7.91
N LEU A 158 -6.61 -7.11 -8.04
CA LEU A 158 -6.55 -7.98 -9.23
C LEU A 158 -7.09 -7.28 -10.48
N ARG A 159 -8.14 -6.47 -10.36
CA ARG A 159 -8.62 -5.65 -11.49
C ARG A 159 -7.58 -4.63 -11.92
N ALA A 160 -6.94 -3.96 -10.98
CA ALA A 160 -5.89 -2.99 -11.27
C ALA A 160 -4.67 -3.64 -11.95
N ALA A 161 -4.25 -4.82 -11.49
CA ALA A 161 -3.16 -5.59 -12.10
C ALA A 161 -3.51 -6.03 -13.53
N LYS A 162 -4.73 -6.56 -13.75
CA LYS A 162 -5.19 -6.98 -15.07
C LYS A 162 -5.24 -5.83 -16.08
N LEU A 163 -5.81 -4.68 -15.67
CA LEU A 163 -5.86 -3.48 -16.51
C LEU A 163 -4.45 -3.03 -16.94
N LEU A 164 -3.52 -2.97 -15.99
CA LEU A 164 -2.14 -2.59 -16.28
C LEU A 164 -1.43 -3.60 -17.20
N LEU A 165 -1.68 -4.89 -17.05
CA LEU A 165 -1.15 -5.91 -17.97
C LEU A 165 -1.66 -5.69 -19.39
N THR A 166 -2.94 -5.37 -19.57
CA THR A 166 -3.51 -5.05 -20.89
C THR A 166 -2.89 -3.79 -21.48
N GLU A 167 -2.71 -2.73 -20.69
CA GLU A 167 -2.03 -1.51 -21.14
C GLU A 167 -0.59 -1.80 -21.61
N LEU A 168 0.15 -2.61 -20.84
CA LEU A 168 1.53 -2.98 -21.14
C LEU A 168 1.67 -3.92 -22.35
N GLN A 169 0.60 -4.58 -22.78
CA GLN A 169 0.59 -5.38 -24.02
C GLN A 169 0.40 -4.53 -25.27
N ASN A 170 -0.26 -3.38 -25.13
CA ASN A 170 -0.61 -2.49 -26.22
C ASN A 170 0.40 -1.33 -26.41
N ALA A 171 1.45 -1.28 -25.60
CA ALA A 171 2.43 -0.19 -25.53
C ALA A 171 3.82 -0.64 -25.97
#